data_AF-A0A1I8GZS3-F1
#
_entry.id   AF-A0A1I8GZS3-F1
#
_cell.length_a   1.000
_cell.length_b   1.000
_cell.length_c   1.000
_cell.angle_alpha   90.00
_cell.angle_beta   90.00
_cell.angle_gamma   90.00
#
_symmetry.space_group_name_H-M   'P 1'
#
loop_
_entity.id
_entity.type
_entity.pdbx_description
1 polymer ?
#
loop_
_entity_poly.entity_id
_entity_poly.type
_entity_poly.pdbx_seq_one_letter_code
_entity_poly.pdbx_strand_id
1 'polypeptide(L)'
;DRVLYRCRKPGSATVTAYNSVPELRCSDHRAVYAVISLQIRPGSDNLPLAYGRFRHTFYVEGNKRRARRNDLDEIRRKSNRASSGVCSLM
;
A
#
# COMPACT_ATOMS: atom_id res chain seq x y z
N ASP A 1 12.77 -14.41 8.82
CA ASP A 1 12.56 -14.17 7.38
C ASP A 1 13.59 -13.18 6.83
N ARG A 2 14.05 -13.32 5.58
CA ARG A 2 15.12 -12.48 4.98
C ARG A 2 14.82 -12.12 3.53
N VAL A 3 15.17 -10.90 3.11
CA VAL A 3 15.12 -10.48 1.70
C VAL A 3 16.55 -10.29 1.19
N LEU A 4 16.93 -11.06 0.17
CA LEU A 4 18.25 -10.99 -0.47
C LEU A 4 18.06 -10.52 -1.91
N TYR A 5 19.01 -9.73 -2.42
CA TYR A 5 19.00 -9.28 -3.81
C TYR A 5 20.38 -9.43 -4.44
N ARG A 6 20.41 -9.52 -5.77
CA ARG A 6 21.64 -9.54 -6.57
C ARG A 6 21.46 -8.68 -7.79
N CYS A 7 22.47 -7.87 -8.10
CA CYS A 7 22.49 -7.06 -9.31
C CYS A 7 23.63 -7.47 -10.22
N ARG A 8 23.38 -7.51 -11.53
CA ARG A 8 24.42 -7.80 -12.53
C ARG A 8 25.44 -6.67 -12.64
N LYS A 9 24.99 -5.42 -12.48
CA LYS A 9 25.84 -4.23 -12.47
C LYS A 9 25.97 -3.73 -11.02
N PRO A 10 27.19 -3.68 -10.46
CA PRO A 10 27.40 -3.08 -9.15
C PRO A 10 26.85 -1.65 -9.10
N GLY A 11 26.26 -1.25 -7.97
CA GLY A 11 25.70 0.09 -7.78
C GLY A 11 24.36 0.37 -8.46
N SER A 12 23.77 -0.60 -9.19
CA SER A 12 22.45 -0.40 -9.81
C SER A 12 21.27 -0.51 -8.83
N ALA A 13 21.53 -0.82 -7.56
CA ALA A 13 20.53 -0.98 -6.53
C ALA A 13 21.04 -0.44 -5.20
N THR A 14 20.16 0.30 -4.52
CA THR A 14 20.41 0.84 -3.18
C THR A 14 19.24 0.44 -2.28
N VAL A 15 19.53 -0.25 -1.18
CA VAL A 15 18.53 -0.56 -0.16
C VAL A 15 18.28 0.71 0.66
N THR A 16 17.06 1.22 0.62
CA THR A 16 16.67 2.44 1.35
C THR A 16 15.97 2.10 2.68
N ALA A 17 15.37 0.91 2.79
CA ALA A 17 14.86 0.38 4.05
C ALA A 17 14.96 -1.14 4.08
N TYR A 18 15.30 -1.69 5.24
CA TYR A 18 15.26 -3.13 5.52
C TYR A 18 14.85 -3.33 6.97
N ASN A 19 13.62 -3.79 7.21
CA ASN A 19 13.08 -3.89 8.56
C ASN A 19 11.99 -4.97 8.68
N SER A 20 11.52 -5.19 9.90
CA SER A 20 10.33 -5.98 10.22
C SER A 20 9.18 -5.07 10.67
N VAL A 21 7.96 -5.59 10.65
CA VAL A 21 6.75 -4.91 11.15
C VAL A 21 6.35 -5.52 12.50
N PRO A 22 6.79 -4.95 13.64
CA PRO A 22 6.53 -5.50 14.97
C PRO A 22 5.06 -5.34 15.44
N GLU A 23 4.30 -4.43 14.85
CA GLU A 23 2.90 -4.19 15.15
C GLU A 23 2.00 -5.33 14.66
N LEU A 24 2.41 -6.02 13.58
CA LEU A 24 1.69 -7.16 13.03
C LEU A 24 1.97 -8.41 13.88
N ARG A 25 0.95 -8.87 14.63
CA ARG A 25 1.04 -9.94 15.66
C ARG A 25 0.15 -11.16 15.38
N CYS A 26 -0.41 -11.27 14.18
CA CYS A 26 -1.29 -12.39 13.82
C CYS A 26 -0.54 -13.71 13.57
N SER A 27 0.79 -13.69 13.50
CA SER A 27 1.68 -14.86 13.46
C SER A 27 2.78 -14.66 14.50
N ASP A 28 3.38 -15.79 14.89
CA ASP A 28 4.62 -15.90 15.65
C ASP A 28 5.83 -15.25 14.94
N HIS A 29 5.79 -15.13 13.61
CA HIS A 29 6.80 -14.45 12.81
C HIS A 29 6.44 -12.99 12.50
N ARG A 30 7.46 -12.13 12.44
CA ARG A 30 7.30 -10.74 12.00
C ARG A 30 7.43 -10.64 10.49
N ALA A 31 6.50 -9.95 9.84
CA ALA A 31 6.63 -9.64 8.42
C ALA A 31 7.90 -8.80 8.19
N VAL A 32 8.79 -9.28 7.34
CA VAL A 32 10.05 -8.60 6.96
C VAL A 32 9.89 -7.98 5.57
N TYR A 33 10.34 -6.74 5.40
CA TYR A 33 10.27 -6.01 4.13
C TYR A 33 11.59 -5.32 3.80
N ALA A 34 11.79 -5.08 2.50
CA ALA A 34 12.89 -4.26 1.99
C ALA A 34 12.35 -3.27 0.95
N VAL A 35 12.82 -2.02 1.01
CA VAL A 35 12.60 -1.01 -0.02
C VAL A 35 13.93 -0.82 -0.75
N ILE A 36 13.91 -1.03 -2.07
CA ILE A 36 15.10 -1.03 -2.90
C ILE A 36 14.89 -0.05 -4.04
N SER A 37 15.73 0.98 -4.12
CA SER A 37 15.81 1.88 -5.27
C SER A 37 16.67 1.22 -6.35
N LEU A 38 16.15 1.13 -7.57
CA LEU A 38 16.80 0.46 -8.70
C LEU A 38 17.01 1.42 -9.86
N GLN A 39 18.18 1.37 -10.48
CA GLN A 39 18.46 2.06 -11.73
C GLN A 39 17.90 1.25 -12.91
N ILE A 40 16.91 1.82 -13.59
CA ILE A 40 16.30 1.24 -14.80
C ILE A 40 16.91 1.93 -16.03
N ARG A 41 17.17 1.15 -17.08
CA ARG A 41 17.66 1.65 -18.37
C ARG A 41 16.54 1.61 -19.41
N PRO A 42 16.57 2.49 -20.43
CA PRO A 42 15.62 2.42 -21.53
C PRO A 42 15.59 1.02 -22.16
N GLY A 43 14.37 0.55 -22.44
CA GLY A 43 14.11 -0.70 -23.14
C GLY A 43 13.72 -0.48 -24.60
N SER A 44 13.18 -1.52 -25.22
CA SER A 44 12.62 -1.50 -26.58
C SER A 44 11.31 -2.30 -26.59
N ASP A 45 10.37 -1.91 -27.46
CA ASP A 45 9.04 -2.51 -27.56
C ASP A 45 9.02 -3.80 -28.40
N ASN A 46 10.20 -4.30 -28.79
CA ASN A 46 10.35 -5.53 -29.58
C ASN A 46 10.10 -6.81 -28.75
N LEU A 47 9.80 -6.68 -27.46
CA LEU A 47 9.51 -7.79 -26.54
C LEU A 47 8.00 -7.84 -26.21
N PRO A 48 7.43 -9.01 -25.87
CA PRO A 48 6.04 -9.10 -25.44
C PRO A 48 5.78 -8.19 -24.23
N LEU A 49 4.94 -7.17 -24.44
CA LEU A 49 4.59 -6.21 -23.41
C LEU A 49 3.39 -6.69 -22.59
N ALA A 50 3.29 -6.18 -21.36
CA ALA A 50 2.12 -6.41 -20.52
C ALA A 50 0.84 -5.74 -21.08
N TYR A 51 0.96 -4.67 -21.88
CA TYR A 51 -0.15 -3.92 -22.50
C TYR A 51 -1.33 -3.61 -21.55
N GLY A 52 -1.03 -3.21 -20.31
CA GLY A 52 -2.07 -2.91 -19.32
C GLY A 52 -2.80 -4.14 -18.77
N ARG A 53 -2.29 -5.35 -18.98
CA ARG A 53 -2.83 -6.57 -18.38
C ARG A 53 -2.50 -6.62 -16.89
N PHE A 54 -3.54 -6.54 -16.07
CA PHE A 54 -3.48 -6.80 -14.63
C PHE A 54 -4.76 -7.51 -14.18
N ARG A 55 -4.81 -7.98 -12.93
CA ARG A 55 -6.03 -8.58 -12.37
C ARG A 55 -7.07 -7.51 -12.04
N HIS A 56 -7.89 -7.16 -13.04
CA HIS A 56 -8.93 -6.13 -12.94
C HIS A 56 -9.93 -6.39 -11.81
N THR A 57 -10.30 -7.65 -11.56
CA THR A 57 -11.23 -8.02 -10.48
C THR A 57 -10.76 -7.56 -9.10
N PHE A 58 -9.46 -7.69 -8.80
CA PHE A 58 -8.89 -7.22 -7.53
C PHE A 58 -8.86 -5.70 -7.43
N TYR A 59 -8.59 -5.01 -8.54
CA TYR A 59 -8.63 -3.56 -8.59
C TYR A 59 -10.05 -3.02 -8.30
N VAL A 60 -11.06 -3.59 -8.97
CA VAL A 60 -12.47 -3.24 -8.76
C VAL A 60 -12.89 -3.53 -7.32
N GLU A 61 -12.59 -4.71 -6.79
CA GLU A 61 -12.95 -5.05 -5.40
C GLU A 61 -12.24 -4.17 -4.37
N GLY A 62 -10.97 -3.81 -4.62
CA GLY A 62 -10.26 -2.84 -3.80
C GLY A 62 -10.93 -1.46 -3.78
N ASN A 63 -11.37 -0.97 -4.95
CA ASN A 63 -12.10 0.29 -5.06
C ASN A 63 -13.46 0.24 -4.34
N LYS A 64 -14.23 -0.84 -4.53
CA LYS A 64 -15.50 -1.02 -3.83
C LYS A 64 -15.33 -1.03 -2.30
N ARG A 65 -14.31 -1.70 -1.77
CA ARG A 65 -14.02 -1.72 -0.32
C ARG A 65 -13.66 -0.33 0.22
N ARG A 66 -12.89 0.46 -0.54
CA ARG A 66 -12.54 1.84 -0.18
C ARG A 66 -13.76 2.75 -0.17
N ALA A 67 -14.60 2.69 -1.21
CA ALA A 67 -15.84 3.47 -1.28
C ALA A 67 -16.74 3.18 -0.07
N ARG A 68 -17.00 1.90 0.23
CA ARG A 68 -17.79 1.53 1.41
C ARG A 68 -17.24 2.07 2.73
N ARG A 69 -15.92 2.07 2.91
CA ARG A 69 -15.31 2.65 4.12
C ARG A 69 -15.58 4.16 4.22
N ASN A 70 -15.46 4.88 3.10
CA ASN A 70 -15.74 6.32 3.06
C ASN A 70 -17.21 6.61 3.39
N ASP A 71 -18.15 5.83 2.84
CA ASP A 71 -19.58 5.97 3.11
C ASP A 71 -19.88 5.75 4.61
N LEU A 72 -19.28 4.71 5.20
CA LEU A 72 -19.40 4.42 6.63
C LEU A 72 -18.81 5.56 7.50
N ASP A 73 -17.66 6.10 7.11
CA ASP A 73 -17.04 7.23 7.82
C ASP A 73 -17.91 8.50 7.73
N GLU A 74 -18.58 8.74 6.60
CA GLU A 74 -19.51 9.85 6.45
C GLU A 74 -20.74 9.69 7.34
N ILE A 75 -21.34 8.49 7.37
CA ILE A 75 -22.46 8.17 8.27
C ILE A 75 -22.05 8.40 9.73
N ARG A 76 -20.86 7.92 10.13
CA ARG A 76 -20.31 8.13 11.48
C ARG A 76 -20.15 9.61 11.82
N ARG A 77 -19.64 10.42 10.89
CA ARG A 77 -19.50 11.88 11.10
C ARG A 77 -20.86 12.57 11.25
N LYS A 78 -21.86 12.21 10.43
CA LYS A 78 -23.22 12.75 10.53
C LYS A 78 -23.88 12.38 11.87
N SER A 79 -23.73 11.13 12.31
CA SER A 79 -24.21 10.68 13.62
C SER A 79 -23.55 11.42 14.79
N ASN A 80 -22.23 11.63 14.76
CA ASN A 80 -21.54 12.38 15.81
C ASN A 80 -21.99 13.84 15.90
N ARG A 81 -22.29 14.50 14.76
CA ARG A 81 -22.85 15.86 14.72
C ARG A 81 -24.26 15.95 15.31
N ALA A 82 -25.06 14.88 15.24
CA ALA A 82 -26.37 14.84 15.88
C ALA A 82 -26.29 14.72 17.43
N SER A 83 -25.14 14.31 17.98
CA SER A 83 -24.94 14.22 19.44
C SER A 83 -24.28 15.46 20.08
N SER A 84 -23.81 16.43 19.30
CA SER A 84 -23.15 17.63 19.83
C SER A 84 -24.18 18.67 20.26
N GLY A 85 -24.84 18.44 21.40
CA GLY A 85 -25.67 19.43 22.10
C GLY A 85 -24.84 20.39 22.96
N VAL A 86 -23.81 21.03 22.40
CA VAL A 86 -23.03 22.04 23.13
C VAL A 86 -23.15 23.39 22.43
N CYS A 87 -24.18 24.14 22.82
CA CYS A 87 -24.22 25.58 22.71
C CYS A 87 -24.05 26.13 24.14
N SER A 88 -22.86 26.59 24.50
CA SER A 88 -22.70 27.42 25.69
C SER A 88 -23.15 28.84 25.31
N LEU A 89 -24.38 29.19 25.67
CA LEU A 89 -24.81 30.59 25.71
C LEU A 89 -24.12 31.24 26.91
N MET A 90 -23.31 32.27 26.65
CA MET A 90 -22.95 33.30 27.62
C MET A 90 -23.97 34.44 27.50
#